data_AF-Q0W343-F1
#
_entry.id   AF-Q0W343-F1
#
_cell.length_a   1.000
_cell.length_b   1.000
_cell.length_c   1.000
_cell.angle_alpha   90.00
_cell.angle_beta   90.00
_cell.angle_gamma   90.00
#
_symmetry.space_group_name_H-M   'P 1'
#
loop_
_entity.id
_entity.type
_entity.pdbx_description
1 polymer ?
#
loop_
_entity_poly.entity_id
_entity_poly.type
_entity_poly.pdbx_seq_one_letter_code
_entity_poly.pdbx_strand_id
1 'polypeptide(L)'
;MPKYKDKIDLYDDKGKLLEKDVPLEAVSPIVNPAIRKIVNLTKRSVSVSLEGIENALKTGKVGGKGRQVLGKSLDLPLTKDADKIAKKIEELVRVTKGDDTNVKVLGGGKSLLVQVPTQRIEAGAEFVAGISSTATATVESILELYKVDMFDGAFVKAAVWGMYPQTIDLEGGNVKSILDVPQKDEGVGYALRNIPTNHCVIISKRNAMNAAALNSIFEQAGVWEMGDAIGPWERYQLMGFAYQGLNANNLVYSTVKENGKNGTVGSVVATIVGKAIEDKVIKVEKTLPSGYKVYTTDDIPKWNAYAAAGVMAATMVNCGALRGAQAVSSTLLYYNDLLERETALPGVDFGKVQGTAVGFSFFSHSIYGGGGPGIFNGNHVVTRHSKGFAVPCVSAACALDAGTQMFSPESTSKAMEVFGEIPEFNQPLVAVAKGAKEIKDKI
;
A
#
# COMPACT_ATOMS: atom_id res chain seq x y z
N MET A 1 -25.97 -16.84 -0.22
CA MET A 1 -25.24 -18.12 -0.34
C MET A 1 -23.93 -17.78 -1.02
N PRO A 2 -22.79 -18.06 -0.37
CA PRO A 2 -21.49 -17.70 -0.90
C PRO A 2 -21.27 -18.30 -2.30
N LYS A 3 -20.66 -17.54 -3.21
CA LYS A 3 -20.21 -18.03 -4.52
C LYS A 3 -19.19 -19.14 -4.38
N TYR A 4 -18.35 -19.07 -3.34
CA TYR A 4 -17.29 -20.05 -3.07
C TYR A 4 -17.54 -20.81 -1.77
N LYS A 5 -17.24 -22.11 -1.76
CA LYS A 5 -17.38 -22.97 -0.58
C LYS A 5 -16.25 -22.77 0.44
N ASP A 6 -15.22 -22.02 0.07
CA ASP A 6 -14.01 -21.84 0.84
C ASP A 6 -14.26 -21.05 2.12
N LYS A 7 -13.67 -21.54 3.21
CA LYS A 7 -13.64 -20.87 4.51
C LYS A 7 -12.21 -20.72 4.99
N ILE A 8 -11.96 -19.63 5.70
CA ILE A 8 -10.66 -19.28 6.27
C ILE A 8 -10.82 -18.78 7.70
N ASP A 9 -9.76 -18.94 8.48
CA ASP A 9 -9.61 -18.31 9.78
C ASP A 9 -8.69 -17.09 9.65
N LEU A 10 -9.07 -15.97 10.26
CA LEU A 10 -8.31 -14.72 10.20
C LEU A 10 -7.48 -14.55 11.47
N TYR A 11 -6.22 -14.15 11.30
CA TYR A 11 -5.24 -14.00 12.39
C TYR A 11 -4.61 -12.60 12.35
N ASP A 12 -4.19 -12.11 13.52
CA ASP A 12 -3.46 -10.84 13.63
C ASP A 12 -1.96 -10.98 13.31
N ASP A 13 -1.24 -9.87 13.43
CA ASP A 13 0.21 -9.76 13.24
C ASP A 13 1.05 -10.46 14.34
N LYS A 14 0.39 -11.04 15.34
CA LYS A 14 1.00 -11.82 16.42
C LYS A 14 0.61 -13.29 16.36
N GLY A 15 -0.08 -13.70 15.30
CA GLY A 15 -0.55 -15.07 15.10
C GLY A 15 -1.67 -15.47 16.06
N LYS A 16 -2.44 -14.51 16.58
CA LYS A 16 -3.63 -14.74 17.39
C LYS A 16 -4.87 -14.75 16.49
N LEU A 17 -5.75 -15.74 16.72
CA LEU A 17 -7.02 -15.85 16.02
C LEU A 17 -7.91 -14.62 16.30
N LEU A 18 -8.40 -14.01 15.22
CA LEU A 18 -9.33 -12.88 15.23
C LEU A 18 -10.76 -13.32 14.95
N GLU A 19 -10.96 -14.16 13.93
CA GLU A 19 -12.28 -14.64 13.53
C GLU A 19 -12.14 -16.00 12.83
N LYS A 20 -13.10 -16.90 13.07
CA LYS A 20 -13.07 -18.29 12.62
C LYS A 20 -14.16 -18.56 11.56
N ASP A 21 -13.91 -19.53 10.68
CA ASP A 21 -14.89 -20.09 9.74
C ASP A 21 -15.50 -19.02 8.82
N VAL A 22 -14.68 -18.04 8.43
CA VAL A 22 -15.08 -16.89 7.61
C VAL A 22 -15.19 -17.32 6.15
N PRO A 23 -16.32 -17.09 5.45
CA PRO A 23 -16.41 -17.31 4.01
C PRO A 23 -15.35 -16.48 3.27
N LEU A 24 -14.68 -17.06 2.28
CA LEU A 24 -13.60 -16.39 1.54
C LEU A 24 -14.02 -15.03 0.97
N GLU A 25 -15.26 -14.90 0.50
CA GLU A 25 -15.79 -13.64 -0.05
C GLU A 25 -15.91 -12.52 0.98
N ALA A 26 -15.92 -12.83 2.28
CA ALA A 26 -16.00 -11.81 3.33
C ALA A 26 -14.74 -10.95 3.42
N VAL A 27 -13.63 -11.35 2.79
CA VAL A 27 -12.43 -10.52 2.64
C VAL A 27 -12.31 -9.91 1.25
N SER A 28 -13.29 -10.06 0.36
CA SER A 28 -13.25 -9.48 -0.98
C SER A 28 -13.18 -7.95 -0.94
N PRO A 29 -12.30 -7.30 -1.74
CA PRO A 29 -12.21 -5.83 -1.76
C PRO A 29 -13.53 -5.11 -2.06
N ILE A 30 -14.43 -5.75 -2.82
CA ILE A 30 -15.73 -5.19 -3.22
C ILE A 30 -16.87 -5.52 -2.24
N VAL A 31 -16.64 -6.41 -1.26
CA VAL A 31 -17.67 -6.83 -0.28
C VAL A 31 -17.31 -6.39 1.14
N ASN A 32 -16.05 -6.52 1.55
CA ASN A 32 -15.62 -6.22 2.91
C ASN A 32 -15.76 -4.71 3.24
N PRO A 33 -16.56 -4.33 4.26
CA PRO A 33 -16.82 -2.92 4.55
C PRO A 33 -15.57 -2.16 5.01
N ALA A 34 -14.63 -2.82 5.68
CA ALA A 34 -13.38 -2.18 6.10
C ALA A 34 -12.46 -1.91 4.91
N ILE A 35 -12.37 -2.83 3.94
CA ILE A 35 -11.58 -2.59 2.71
C ILE A 35 -12.19 -1.44 1.90
N ARG A 36 -13.51 -1.44 1.71
CA ARG A 36 -14.21 -0.34 1.03
C ARG A 36 -13.98 1.00 1.72
N LYS A 37 -13.98 1.01 3.05
CA LYS A 37 -13.64 2.19 3.86
C LYS A 37 -12.18 2.60 3.63
N ILE A 38 -11.23 1.67 3.65
CA ILE A 38 -9.81 1.94 3.37
C ILE A 38 -9.65 2.60 2.00
N VAL A 39 -10.24 2.03 0.94
CA VAL A 39 -10.18 2.58 -0.42
C VAL A 39 -10.82 3.98 -0.50
N ASN A 40 -12.00 4.17 0.09
CA ASN A 40 -12.64 5.49 0.17
C ASN A 40 -11.76 6.52 0.88
N LEU A 41 -11.19 6.16 2.03
CA LEU A 41 -10.30 7.01 2.80
C LEU A 41 -9.03 7.36 2.01
N THR A 42 -8.47 6.42 1.24
CA THR A 42 -7.29 6.65 0.40
C THR A 42 -7.58 7.68 -0.68
N LYS A 43 -8.77 7.64 -1.28
CA LYS A 43 -9.21 8.62 -2.30
C LYS A 43 -9.46 10.02 -1.74
N ARG A 44 -9.92 10.13 -0.48
CA ARG A 44 -10.44 11.39 0.08
C ARG A 44 -9.59 12.04 1.17
N SER A 45 -8.57 11.34 1.67
CA SER A 45 -7.67 11.85 2.70
C SER A 45 -6.46 12.54 2.08
N VAL A 46 -6.10 13.71 2.61
CA VAL A 46 -5.06 14.58 2.08
C VAL A 46 -4.24 15.14 3.24
N SER A 47 -2.92 15.15 3.08
CA SER A 47 -1.94 15.73 3.98
C SER A 47 -1.68 17.18 3.57
N VAL A 48 -1.75 18.12 4.51
CA VAL A 48 -1.37 19.53 4.31
C VAL A 48 -0.23 19.86 5.26
N SER A 49 0.92 20.27 4.74
CA SER A 49 2.07 20.70 5.55
C SER A 49 2.02 22.22 5.77
N LEU A 50 1.47 22.66 6.90
CA LEU A 50 1.45 24.08 7.27
C LEU A 50 2.86 24.61 7.51
N GLU A 51 3.73 23.81 8.15
CA GLU A 51 5.16 24.14 8.31
C GLU A 51 5.86 24.31 6.95
N GLY A 52 5.54 23.45 5.97
CA GLY A 52 6.07 23.55 4.61
C GLY A 52 5.60 24.80 3.88
N ILE A 53 4.30 25.12 3.97
CA ILE A 53 3.72 26.33 3.35
C ILE A 53 4.32 27.59 4.00
N GLU A 54 4.36 27.64 5.34
CA GLU A 54 4.93 28.76 6.10
C GLU A 54 6.38 29.03 5.71
N ASN A 55 7.22 27.98 5.66
CA ASN A 55 8.62 28.11 5.27
C ASN A 55 8.80 28.52 3.79
N ALA A 56 7.99 27.96 2.89
CA ALA A 56 8.04 28.29 1.46
C ALA A 56 7.69 29.76 1.22
N LEU A 57 6.62 30.25 1.88
CA LEU A 57 6.20 31.65 1.82
C LEU A 57 7.24 32.59 2.44
N LYS A 58 7.75 32.25 3.63
CA LYS A 58 8.75 33.08 4.34
C LYS A 58 10.04 33.28 3.52
N THR A 59 10.44 32.26 2.76
CA THR A 59 11.70 32.27 2.01
C THR A 59 11.54 32.59 0.52
N GLY A 60 10.31 32.61 0.01
CA GLY A 60 10.02 32.67 -1.43
C GLY A 60 10.39 31.37 -2.19
N LYS A 61 10.70 30.27 -1.49
CA LYS A 61 11.07 28.97 -2.08
C LYS A 61 9.82 28.19 -2.49
N VAL A 62 9.14 28.68 -3.52
CA VAL A 62 7.94 28.07 -4.11
C VAL A 62 8.25 27.41 -5.46
N GLY A 63 7.45 26.42 -5.86
CA GLY A 63 7.57 25.78 -7.18
C GLY A 63 8.61 24.66 -7.30
N GLY A 64 9.08 24.08 -6.19
CA GLY A 64 9.89 22.88 -6.21
C GLY A 64 11.39 23.08 -5.97
N LYS A 65 12.15 21.99 -6.11
CA LYS A 65 13.55 21.92 -5.67
C LYS A 65 14.42 22.93 -6.42
N GLY A 66 15.22 23.69 -5.66
CA GLY A 66 16.17 24.65 -6.20
C GLY A 66 15.56 25.96 -6.71
N ARG A 67 14.24 26.17 -6.53
CA ARG A 67 13.55 27.37 -7.00
C ARG A 67 13.30 28.36 -5.87
N GLN A 68 13.45 29.64 -6.17
CA GLN A 68 13.17 30.74 -5.26
C GLN A 68 12.76 31.98 -6.05
N VAL A 69 11.67 32.64 -5.64
CA VAL A 69 11.25 33.93 -6.18
C VAL A 69 11.64 35.02 -5.19
N LEU A 70 12.65 35.81 -5.56
CA LEU A 70 13.15 36.89 -4.72
C LEU A 70 12.15 38.05 -4.63
N GLY A 71 12.13 38.73 -3.48
CA GLY A 71 11.24 39.86 -3.23
C GLY A 71 9.77 39.50 -2.98
N LYS A 72 9.45 38.21 -2.90
CA LYS A 72 8.08 37.69 -2.74
C LYS A 72 7.91 36.83 -1.48
N SER A 73 8.55 37.25 -0.40
CA SER A 73 8.45 36.61 0.92
C SER A 73 7.22 37.09 1.69
N LEU A 74 6.48 36.16 2.30
CA LEU A 74 5.36 36.45 3.21
C LEU A 74 5.61 35.74 4.55
N ASP A 75 5.63 36.49 5.65
CA ASP A 75 5.81 35.92 7.00
C ASP A 75 4.45 35.74 7.68
N LEU A 76 3.87 34.55 7.53
CA LEU A 76 2.54 34.20 8.08
C LEU A 76 2.70 33.08 9.12
N PRO A 77 2.22 33.24 10.37
CA PRO A 77 2.40 32.24 11.44
C PRO A 77 1.41 31.07 11.33
N LEU A 78 1.39 30.37 10.20
CA LEU A 78 0.38 29.33 9.87
C LEU A 78 0.36 28.20 10.89
N THR A 79 1.52 27.75 11.36
CA THR A 79 1.64 26.67 12.35
C THR A 79 1.03 27.05 13.71
N LYS A 80 1.09 28.34 14.09
CA LYS A 80 0.49 28.84 15.33
C LYS A 80 -1.03 28.98 15.24
N ASP A 81 -1.54 29.27 14.05
CA ASP A 81 -2.98 29.42 13.79
C ASP A 81 -3.61 28.16 13.17
N ALA A 82 -2.96 27.00 13.31
CA ALA A 82 -3.36 25.75 12.66
C ALA A 82 -4.83 25.36 12.94
N ASP A 83 -5.32 25.55 14.16
CA ASP A 83 -6.73 25.28 14.52
C ASP A 83 -7.71 26.17 13.76
N LYS A 84 -7.36 27.46 13.56
CA LYS A 84 -8.21 28.40 12.81
C LYS A 84 -8.23 28.04 11.33
N ILE A 85 -7.07 27.72 10.77
CA ILE A 85 -6.93 27.28 9.38
C ILE A 85 -7.70 25.97 9.17
N ALA A 86 -7.55 24.99 10.06
CA ALA A 86 -8.25 23.72 10.00
C ALA A 86 -9.77 23.90 10.01
N LYS A 87 -10.29 24.73 10.93
CA LYS A 87 -11.73 25.05 11.00
C LYS A 87 -12.24 25.70 9.71
N LYS A 88 -11.48 26.62 9.14
CA LYS A 88 -11.86 27.30 7.89
C LYS A 88 -11.82 26.34 6.70
N ILE A 89 -10.80 25.50 6.59
CA ILE A 89 -10.73 24.43 5.59
C ILE A 89 -11.94 23.51 5.73
N GLU A 90 -12.28 23.08 6.95
CA GLU A 90 -13.43 22.23 7.22
C GLU A 90 -14.73 22.86 6.74
N GLU A 91 -14.97 24.14 7.04
CA GLU A 91 -16.13 24.89 6.54
C GLU A 91 -16.21 24.92 5.01
N LEU A 92 -15.07 25.12 4.33
CA LEU A 92 -15.01 25.24 2.87
C LEU A 92 -15.18 23.89 2.15
N VAL A 93 -14.61 22.81 2.68
CA VAL A 93 -14.70 21.49 2.04
C VAL A 93 -15.98 20.75 2.40
N ARG A 94 -16.64 21.07 3.52
CA ARG A 94 -17.93 20.46 3.89
C ARG A 94 -18.98 20.74 2.83
N VAL A 95 -19.87 19.78 2.60
CA VAL A 95 -20.99 19.90 1.66
C VAL A 95 -22.30 20.06 2.42
N THR A 96 -22.53 19.24 3.44
CA THR A 96 -23.73 19.32 4.28
C THR A 96 -23.39 19.20 5.76
N LYS A 97 -24.22 19.80 6.62
CA LYS A 97 -24.04 19.70 8.07
C LYS A 97 -24.18 18.23 8.50
N GLY A 98 -23.13 17.69 9.13
CA GLY A 98 -23.10 16.31 9.61
C GLY A 98 -22.67 15.27 8.58
N ASP A 99 -22.12 15.69 7.43
CA ASP A 99 -21.42 14.77 6.52
C ASP A 99 -20.13 14.20 7.14
N ASP A 100 -19.42 13.37 6.38
CA ASP A 100 -18.21 12.67 6.82
C ASP A 100 -16.91 13.49 6.60
N THR A 101 -17.02 14.82 6.51
CA THR A 101 -15.87 15.72 6.53
C THR A 101 -15.15 15.63 7.88
N ASN A 102 -13.82 15.55 7.86
CA ASN A 102 -13.02 15.58 9.07
C ASN A 102 -11.67 16.27 8.81
N VAL A 103 -11.30 17.24 9.64
CA VAL A 103 -9.99 17.91 9.59
C VAL A 103 -9.31 17.78 10.95
N LYS A 104 -8.15 17.13 10.98
CA LYS A 104 -7.37 16.93 12.21
C LYS A 104 -6.07 17.71 12.14
N VAL A 105 -5.79 18.49 13.20
CA VAL A 105 -4.49 19.14 13.42
C VAL A 105 -3.52 18.14 14.05
N LEU A 106 -2.32 18.02 13.49
CA LEU A 106 -1.31 17.04 13.89
C LEU A 106 0.06 17.70 14.09
N GLY A 107 0.94 17.02 14.82
CA GLY A 107 2.33 17.46 15.01
C GLY A 107 2.48 18.84 15.67
N GLY A 108 1.54 19.21 16.55
CA GLY A 108 1.54 20.53 17.21
C GLY A 108 1.25 21.70 16.26
N GLY A 109 0.42 21.49 15.23
CA GLY A 109 0.05 22.53 14.25
C GLY A 109 0.87 22.50 12.96
N LYS A 110 1.85 21.60 12.85
CA LYS A 110 2.72 21.51 11.66
C LYS A 110 2.03 20.93 10.43
N SER A 111 1.09 20.02 10.63
CA SER A 111 0.40 19.32 9.55
C SER A 111 -1.09 19.16 9.83
N LEU A 112 -1.88 19.04 8.77
CA LEU A 112 -3.28 18.68 8.84
C LEU A 112 -3.53 17.37 8.09
N LEU A 113 -4.41 16.54 8.65
CA LEU A 113 -5.08 15.46 7.91
C LEU A 113 -6.49 15.93 7.55
N VAL A 114 -6.72 16.18 6.26
CA VAL A 114 -8.01 16.63 5.73
C VAL A 114 -8.68 15.44 5.04
N GLN A 115 -9.87 15.08 5.47
CA GLN A 115 -10.71 14.06 4.85
C GLN A 115 -11.92 14.76 4.28
N VAL A 116 -11.90 15.00 2.97
CA VAL A 116 -13.04 15.63 2.28
C VAL A 116 -14.24 14.70 2.33
N PRO A 117 -15.49 15.21 2.31
CA PRO A 117 -16.66 14.34 2.42
C PRO A 117 -16.79 13.44 1.19
N THR A 118 -17.28 12.22 1.40
CA THR A 118 -17.44 11.20 0.36
C THR A 118 -18.25 11.70 -0.83
N GLN A 119 -19.24 12.56 -0.58
CA GLN A 119 -20.08 13.19 -1.60
C GLN A 119 -19.26 13.89 -2.71
N ARG A 120 -18.14 14.53 -2.37
CA ARG A 120 -17.27 15.18 -3.38
C ARG A 120 -16.54 14.18 -4.26
N ILE A 121 -16.19 13.01 -3.71
CA ILE A 121 -15.52 11.94 -4.46
C ILE A 121 -16.52 11.20 -5.33
N GLU A 122 -17.75 10.98 -4.87
CA GLU A 122 -18.80 10.31 -5.64
C GLU A 122 -19.33 11.15 -6.80
N ALA A 123 -19.41 12.47 -6.63
CA ALA A 123 -19.80 13.38 -7.70
C ALA A 123 -18.67 13.65 -8.71
N GLY A 124 -17.42 13.36 -8.35
CA GLY A 124 -16.26 13.52 -9.21
C GLY A 124 -16.02 12.31 -10.11
N ALA A 125 -15.40 12.54 -11.28
CA ALA A 125 -15.01 11.44 -12.15
C ALA A 125 -13.92 10.55 -11.52
N GLU A 126 -12.99 11.16 -10.78
CA GLU A 126 -11.79 10.52 -10.24
C GLU A 126 -11.48 11.00 -8.80
N PHE A 127 -10.50 10.36 -8.15
CA PHE A 127 -10.10 10.64 -6.77
C PHE A 127 -9.43 12.01 -6.55
N VAL A 128 -8.96 12.67 -7.62
CA VAL A 128 -8.29 13.98 -7.53
C VAL A 128 -9.17 15.10 -6.99
N ALA A 129 -10.49 14.89 -6.91
CA ALA A 129 -11.42 15.78 -6.20
C ALA A 129 -11.01 16.01 -4.73
N GLY A 130 -10.41 15.01 -4.07
CA GLY A 130 -9.90 15.14 -2.70
C GLY A 130 -8.77 16.15 -2.58
N ILE A 131 -7.71 15.97 -3.37
CA ILE A 131 -6.51 16.82 -3.32
C ILE A 131 -6.81 18.24 -3.80
N SER A 132 -7.57 18.39 -4.88
CA SER A 132 -7.93 19.71 -5.43
C SER A 132 -8.82 20.52 -4.49
N SER A 133 -9.85 19.90 -3.91
CA SER A 133 -10.72 20.57 -2.93
C SER A 133 -9.93 21.03 -1.70
N THR A 134 -9.07 20.15 -1.17
CA THR A 134 -8.22 20.47 -0.01
C THR A 134 -7.24 21.59 -0.31
N ALA A 135 -6.56 21.53 -1.46
CA ALA A 135 -5.57 22.52 -1.84
C ALA A 135 -6.20 23.89 -2.11
N THR A 136 -7.38 23.96 -2.76
CA THR A 136 -8.12 25.22 -2.92
C THR A 136 -8.57 25.77 -1.56
N ALA A 137 -9.20 24.93 -0.72
CA ALA A 137 -9.66 25.38 0.60
C ALA A 137 -8.51 25.88 1.48
N THR A 138 -7.32 25.27 1.37
CA THR A 138 -6.12 25.72 2.07
C THR A 138 -5.67 27.11 1.59
N VAL A 139 -5.64 27.34 0.28
CA VAL A 139 -5.32 28.67 -0.29
C VAL A 139 -6.31 29.71 0.22
N GLU A 140 -7.61 29.49 0.01
CA GLU A 140 -8.65 30.45 0.43
C GLU A 140 -8.61 30.74 1.92
N SER A 141 -8.39 29.71 2.75
CA SER A 141 -8.26 29.89 4.20
C SER A 141 -7.11 30.82 4.57
N ILE A 142 -5.95 30.68 3.91
CA ILE A 142 -4.78 31.55 4.17
C ILE A 142 -5.04 32.97 3.65
N LEU A 143 -5.60 33.11 2.44
CA LEU A 143 -5.89 34.42 1.84
C LEU A 143 -6.85 35.22 2.73
N GLU A 144 -7.93 34.60 3.20
CA GLU A 144 -8.95 35.27 4.02
C GLU A 144 -8.46 35.57 5.44
N LEU A 145 -7.85 34.60 6.14
CA LEU A 145 -7.45 34.77 7.54
C LEU A 145 -6.37 35.83 7.71
N TYR A 146 -5.46 35.93 6.74
CA TYR A 146 -4.34 36.88 6.79
C TYR A 146 -4.53 38.11 5.90
N LYS A 147 -5.65 38.21 5.18
CA LYS A 147 -5.95 39.32 4.25
C LYS A 147 -4.78 39.56 3.28
N VAL A 148 -4.29 38.48 2.68
CA VAL A 148 -3.16 38.53 1.75
C VAL A 148 -3.51 39.43 0.57
N ASP A 149 -2.59 40.33 0.22
CA ASP A 149 -2.79 41.24 -0.90
C ASP A 149 -2.99 40.48 -2.22
N MET A 150 -3.83 41.02 -3.11
CA MET A 150 -4.16 40.36 -4.37
C MET A 150 -2.94 40.08 -5.27
N PHE A 151 -1.89 40.90 -5.17
CA PHE A 151 -0.65 40.73 -5.92
C PHE A 151 0.26 39.63 -5.37
N ASP A 152 -0.03 39.12 -4.16
CA ASP A 152 0.75 38.08 -3.50
C ASP A 152 0.02 36.74 -3.38
N GLY A 153 -1.29 36.70 -3.68
CA GLY A 153 -2.09 35.47 -3.61
C GLY A 153 -1.56 34.32 -4.49
N ALA A 154 -0.92 34.64 -5.63
CA ALA A 154 -0.29 33.64 -6.48
C ALA A 154 0.85 32.88 -5.79
N PHE A 155 1.55 33.50 -4.83
CA PHE A 155 2.64 32.85 -4.07
C PHE A 155 2.09 31.91 -2.98
N VAL A 156 0.95 32.25 -2.37
CA VAL A 156 0.20 31.32 -1.51
C VAL A 156 -0.25 30.10 -2.32
N LYS A 157 -0.84 30.33 -3.50
CA LYS A 157 -1.19 29.26 -4.44
C LYS A 157 0.02 28.38 -4.78
N ALA A 158 1.17 28.98 -5.10
CA ALA A 158 2.39 28.24 -5.44
C ALA A 158 2.98 27.48 -4.23
N ALA A 159 2.88 28.00 -3.01
CA ALA A 159 3.33 27.30 -1.81
C ALA A 159 2.46 26.07 -1.48
N VAL A 160 1.16 26.14 -1.77
CA VAL A 160 0.21 25.05 -1.53
C VAL A 160 0.27 24.01 -2.66
N TRP A 161 0.10 24.44 -3.91
CA TRP A 161 -0.05 23.56 -5.08
C TRP A 161 1.25 23.26 -5.82
N GLY A 162 2.33 23.99 -5.52
CA GLY A 162 3.56 23.87 -6.29
C GLY A 162 3.45 24.54 -7.66
N MET A 163 4.02 23.90 -8.69
CA MET A 163 4.07 24.43 -10.05
C MET A 163 2.81 24.22 -10.90
N TYR A 164 1.83 23.48 -10.41
CA TYR A 164 0.60 23.24 -11.16
C TYR A 164 -0.08 24.58 -11.56
N PRO A 165 -0.44 24.80 -12.84
CA PRO A 165 -0.59 23.79 -13.91
C PRO A 165 0.58 23.69 -14.91
N GLN A 166 1.73 24.32 -14.67
CA GLN A 166 2.90 24.15 -15.54
C GLN A 166 3.41 22.71 -15.53
N THR A 167 3.30 22.04 -14.38
CA THR A 167 3.47 20.59 -14.23
C THR A 167 2.12 19.89 -14.22
N ILE A 168 2.10 18.62 -14.64
CA ILE A 168 0.88 17.79 -14.61
C ILE A 168 0.45 17.42 -13.18
N ASP A 169 1.39 17.45 -12.24
CA ASP A 169 1.20 17.14 -10.82
C ASP A 169 1.50 18.37 -9.93
N LEU A 170 1.39 18.17 -8.61
CA LEU A 170 1.67 19.20 -7.60
C LEU A 170 3.17 19.22 -7.22
N GLU A 171 4.06 19.22 -8.22
CA GLU A 171 5.51 19.28 -8.00
C GLU A 171 5.87 20.53 -7.17
N GLY A 172 6.56 20.32 -6.05
CA GLY A 172 6.93 21.39 -5.13
C GLY A 172 5.81 21.92 -4.23
N GLY A 173 4.59 21.36 -4.33
CA GLY A 173 3.48 21.70 -3.45
C GLY A 173 3.58 21.03 -2.08
N ASN A 174 2.92 21.63 -1.09
CA ASN A 174 2.89 21.19 0.30
C ASN A 174 1.57 20.49 0.69
N VAL A 175 0.75 20.17 -0.31
CA VAL A 175 -0.42 19.31 -0.18
C VAL A 175 -0.14 17.99 -0.90
N LYS A 176 -0.35 16.86 -0.20
CA LYS A 176 -0.02 15.52 -0.72
C LYS A 176 -1.15 14.52 -0.44
N SER A 177 -1.37 13.61 -1.38
CA SER A 177 -2.23 12.44 -1.21
C SER A 177 -1.38 11.17 -1.22
N ILE A 178 -1.95 10.05 -0.75
CA ILE A 178 -1.35 8.71 -0.90
C ILE A 178 -1.32 8.31 -2.39
N LEU A 179 -2.35 8.70 -3.14
CA LEU A 179 -2.45 8.45 -4.58
C LEU A 179 -1.76 9.59 -5.35
N ASP A 180 -0.96 9.23 -6.34
CA ASP A 180 -0.44 10.20 -7.33
C ASP A 180 -1.52 10.53 -8.36
N VAL A 181 -1.26 11.53 -9.21
CA VAL A 181 -2.23 11.96 -10.23
C VAL A 181 -2.43 10.88 -11.31
N PRO A 182 -3.66 10.70 -11.85
CA PRO A 182 -3.96 9.67 -12.84
C PRO A 182 -3.11 9.73 -14.12
N GLN A 183 -2.58 10.91 -14.47
CA GLN A 183 -1.70 11.09 -15.62
C GLN A 183 -0.38 10.31 -15.50
N LYS A 184 -0.03 9.83 -14.29
CA LYS A 184 1.13 8.99 -14.04
C LYS A 184 0.79 7.50 -13.90
N ASP A 185 -0.46 7.13 -14.16
CA ASP A 185 -0.83 5.72 -14.18
C ASP A 185 -0.30 5.07 -15.46
N GLU A 186 0.43 3.99 -15.26
CA GLU A 186 1.09 3.21 -16.28
C GLU A 186 0.10 2.31 -17.05
N GLY A 187 -1.14 2.18 -16.56
CA GLY A 187 -2.22 1.48 -17.23
C GLY A 187 -3.58 1.83 -16.65
N VAL A 188 -4.64 1.40 -17.34
CA VAL A 188 -6.02 1.60 -16.89
C VAL A 188 -6.28 0.83 -15.59
N GLY A 189 -6.80 1.52 -14.57
CA GLY A 189 -7.11 0.94 -13.25
C GLY A 189 -5.91 0.81 -12.30
N TYR A 190 -4.78 1.49 -12.58
CA TYR A 190 -3.55 1.36 -11.78
C TYR A 190 -3.43 2.33 -10.60
N ALA A 191 -4.38 3.24 -10.39
CA ALA A 191 -4.32 4.27 -9.36
C ALA A 191 -3.98 3.72 -7.97
N LEU A 192 -4.68 2.68 -7.52
CA LEU A 192 -4.43 2.04 -6.21
C LEU A 192 -3.09 1.30 -6.14
N ARG A 193 -2.49 0.98 -7.29
CA ARG A 193 -1.17 0.37 -7.39
C ARG A 193 -0.04 1.42 -7.42
N ASN A 194 -0.38 2.69 -7.56
CA ASN A 194 0.57 3.81 -7.60
C ASN A 194 0.92 4.34 -6.19
N ILE A 195 1.15 3.42 -5.25
CA ILE A 195 1.46 3.73 -3.85
C ILE A 195 2.83 3.12 -3.52
N PRO A 196 3.89 3.96 -3.38
CA PRO A 196 5.21 3.51 -2.98
C PRO A 196 5.18 2.65 -1.71
N THR A 197 6.03 1.62 -1.72
CA THR A 197 6.21 0.73 -0.56
C THR A 197 6.48 1.51 0.72
N ASN A 198 7.35 2.51 0.68
CA ASN A 198 7.71 3.32 1.84
C ASN A 198 6.50 4.08 2.45
N HIS A 199 5.45 4.39 1.67
CA HIS A 199 4.23 4.97 2.21
C HIS A 199 3.51 3.96 3.12
N CYS A 200 3.39 2.70 2.69
CA CYS A 200 2.79 1.65 3.51
C CYS A 200 3.60 1.40 4.79
N VAL A 201 4.93 1.47 4.71
CA VAL A 201 5.83 1.28 5.86
C VAL A 201 5.67 2.38 6.91
N ILE A 202 5.64 3.66 6.51
CA ILE A 202 5.51 4.76 7.48
C ILE A 202 4.11 4.79 8.11
N ILE A 203 3.07 4.51 7.33
CA ILE A 203 1.66 4.50 7.77
C ILE A 203 1.42 3.39 8.81
N SER A 204 1.98 2.21 8.57
CA SER A 204 1.90 1.06 9.48
C SER A 204 2.93 1.09 10.61
N LYS A 205 3.66 2.20 10.78
CA LYS A 205 4.68 2.39 11.83
C LYS A 205 5.71 1.26 11.85
N ARG A 206 6.18 0.84 10.66
CA ARG A 206 7.17 -0.22 10.43
C ARG A 206 6.75 -1.61 10.93
N ASN A 207 5.46 -1.87 11.15
CA ASN A 207 4.98 -3.22 11.41
C ASN A 207 4.93 -4.02 10.10
N ALA A 208 5.79 -5.05 9.96
CA ALA A 208 5.98 -5.75 8.69
C ALA A 208 4.70 -6.44 8.14
N MET A 209 3.91 -7.09 9.00
CA MET A 209 2.68 -7.74 8.56
C MET A 209 1.58 -6.73 8.21
N ASN A 210 1.43 -5.64 8.98
CA ASN A 210 0.47 -4.59 8.65
C ASN A 210 0.90 -3.77 7.42
N ALA A 211 2.20 -3.53 7.21
CA ALA A 211 2.72 -2.90 5.99
C ALA A 211 2.38 -3.75 4.75
N ALA A 212 2.64 -5.06 4.82
CA ALA A 212 2.31 -6.00 3.77
C ALA A 212 0.80 -6.10 3.54
N ALA A 213 -0.01 -6.17 4.60
CA ALA A 213 -1.46 -6.25 4.50
C ALA A 213 -2.06 -4.98 3.89
N LEU A 214 -1.60 -3.79 4.30
CA LEU A 214 -2.06 -2.52 3.72
C LEU A 214 -1.73 -2.46 2.22
N ASN A 215 -0.49 -2.81 1.85
CA ASN A 215 -0.09 -2.84 0.45
C ASN A 215 -0.87 -3.88 -0.35
N SER A 216 -1.10 -5.07 0.23
CA SER A 216 -1.89 -6.14 -0.40
C SER A 216 -3.34 -5.74 -0.61
N ILE A 217 -3.95 -5.00 0.32
CA ILE A 217 -5.29 -4.41 0.13
C ILE A 217 -5.31 -3.48 -1.08
N PHE A 218 -4.33 -2.58 -1.21
CA PHE A 218 -4.26 -1.65 -2.34
C PHE A 218 -4.00 -2.37 -3.67
N GLU A 219 -3.04 -3.29 -3.70
CA GLU A 219 -2.75 -4.10 -4.87
C GLU A 219 -3.98 -4.90 -5.32
N GLN A 220 -4.64 -5.59 -4.40
CA GLN A 220 -5.78 -6.45 -4.73
C GLN A 220 -7.02 -5.62 -5.08
N ALA A 221 -7.31 -4.52 -4.38
CA ALA A 221 -8.35 -3.60 -4.83
C ALA A 221 -8.07 -3.04 -6.25
N GLY A 222 -6.81 -2.73 -6.56
CA GLY A 222 -6.38 -2.34 -7.91
C GLY A 222 -6.54 -3.45 -8.94
N VAL A 223 -6.25 -4.71 -8.61
CA VAL A 223 -6.49 -5.87 -9.51
C VAL A 223 -7.99 -6.00 -9.83
N TRP A 224 -8.88 -5.74 -8.87
CA TRP A 224 -10.34 -5.68 -9.14
C TRP A 224 -10.69 -4.51 -10.05
N GLU A 225 -10.11 -3.33 -9.83
CA GLU A 225 -10.32 -2.14 -10.67
C GLU A 225 -9.85 -2.36 -12.11
N MET A 226 -8.74 -3.08 -12.31
CA MET A 226 -8.19 -3.46 -13.61
C MET A 226 -9.00 -4.52 -14.35
N GLY A 227 -9.96 -5.18 -13.68
CA GLY A 227 -10.73 -6.30 -14.24
C GLY A 227 -10.00 -7.65 -14.26
N ASP A 228 -8.81 -7.73 -13.66
CA ASP A 228 -7.98 -8.95 -13.61
C ASP A 228 -8.51 -9.98 -12.60
N ALA A 229 -9.48 -9.60 -11.74
CA ALA A 229 -10.16 -10.48 -10.80
C ALA A 229 -11.61 -10.81 -11.24
N ILE A 230 -11.86 -10.95 -12.55
CA ILE A 230 -13.19 -11.30 -13.08
C ILE A 230 -13.24 -12.78 -13.48
N GLY A 231 -14.38 -13.43 -13.21
CA GLY A 231 -14.66 -14.80 -13.66
C GLY A 231 -13.81 -15.86 -12.92
N PRO A 232 -13.05 -16.72 -13.64
CA PRO A 232 -12.23 -17.75 -13.00
C PRO A 232 -11.08 -17.18 -12.14
N TRP A 233 -10.68 -15.93 -12.40
CA TRP A 233 -9.59 -15.26 -11.69
C TRP A 233 -9.99 -14.68 -10.34
N GLU A 234 -11.29 -14.50 -10.07
CA GLU A 234 -11.75 -13.92 -8.81
C GLU A 234 -11.36 -14.79 -7.61
N ARG A 235 -11.65 -16.10 -7.66
CA ARG A 235 -11.24 -17.03 -6.58
C ARG A 235 -9.72 -17.10 -6.44
N TYR A 236 -9.00 -17.06 -7.57
CA TYR A 236 -7.55 -17.06 -7.60
C TYR A 236 -6.96 -15.86 -6.85
N GLN A 237 -7.47 -14.66 -7.12
CA GLN A 237 -7.03 -13.44 -6.44
C GLN A 237 -7.48 -13.40 -4.98
N LEU A 238 -8.73 -13.79 -4.68
CA LEU A 238 -9.23 -13.82 -3.29
C LEU A 238 -8.44 -14.78 -2.41
N MET A 239 -8.15 -15.99 -2.90
CA MET A 239 -7.35 -16.97 -2.17
C MET A 239 -5.94 -16.42 -1.93
N GLY A 240 -5.28 -15.92 -2.97
CA GLY A 240 -3.94 -15.35 -2.83
C GLY A 240 -3.91 -14.17 -1.85
N PHE A 241 -4.89 -13.26 -1.93
CA PHE A 241 -5.04 -12.15 -1.00
C PHE A 241 -5.24 -12.61 0.45
N ALA A 242 -6.15 -13.55 0.67
CA ALA A 242 -6.45 -14.07 2.00
C ALA A 242 -5.22 -14.69 2.66
N TYR A 243 -4.51 -15.57 1.95
CA TYR A 243 -3.36 -16.29 2.52
C TYR A 243 -2.10 -15.43 2.60
N GLN A 244 -1.75 -14.68 1.55
CA GLN A 244 -0.54 -13.87 1.54
C GLN A 244 -0.70 -12.55 2.31
N GLY A 245 -1.76 -11.81 2.01
CA GLY A 245 -1.97 -10.45 2.52
C GLY A 245 -2.61 -10.42 3.90
N LEU A 246 -3.50 -11.37 4.21
CA LEU A 246 -4.32 -11.37 5.43
C LEU A 246 -3.98 -12.51 6.41
N ASN A 247 -2.90 -13.25 6.17
CA ASN A 247 -2.43 -14.34 7.04
C ASN A 247 -3.54 -15.38 7.34
N ALA A 248 -4.36 -15.73 6.34
CA ALA A 248 -5.39 -16.75 6.49
C ALA A 248 -4.81 -18.06 7.01
N ASN A 249 -5.53 -18.68 7.95
CA ASN A 249 -5.15 -19.90 8.67
C ASN A 249 -3.78 -19.82 9.35
N ASN A 250 -3.32 -18.60 9.65
CA ASN A 250 -2.02 -18.34 10.27
C ASN A 250 -0.82 -18.82 9.44
N LEU A 251 -0.99 -19.04 8.13
CA LEU A 251 0.00 -19.74 7.31
C LEU A 251 1.31 -18.96 7.20
N VAL A 252 1.25 -17.63 7.00
CA VAL A 252 2.45 -16.78 6.90
C VAL A 252 3.17 -16.75 8.24
N TYR A 253 2.47 -16.35 9.31
CA TYR A 253 3.07 -16.19 10.63
C TYR A 253 3.65 -17.51 11.15
N SER A 254 2.92 -18.62 11.04
CA SER A 254 3.40 -19.93 11.51
C SER A 254 4.64 -20.38 10.75
N THR A 255 4.69 -20.17 9.43
CA THR A 255 5.84 -20.52 8.60
C THR A 255 7.06 -19.66 8.93
N VAL A 256 6.88 -18.36 9.17
CA VAL A 256 7.96 -17.48 9.65
C VAL A 256 8.45 -17.93 11.02
N LYS A 257 7.55 -18.26 11.95
CA LYS A 257 7.91 -18.70 13.30
C LYS A 257 8.72 -20.00 13.29
N GLU A 258 8.33 -20.95 12.45
CA GLU A 258 9.02 -22.24 12.27
C GLU A 258 10.43 -22.06 11.69
N ASN A 259 10.61 -21.10 10.78
CA ASN A 259 11.87 -20.86 10.08
C ASN A 259 12.69 -19.69 10.63
N GLY A 260 12.24 -19.03 11.71
CA GLY A 260 12.75 -17.71 12.10
C GLY A 260 14.12 -17.67 12.79
N LYS A 261 14.65 -18.82 13.24
CA LYS A 261 15.93 -18.88 13.97
C LYS A 261 17.11 -19.35 13.11
N ASN A 262 16.88 -20.37 12.30
CA ASN A 262 17.90 -21.08 11.52
C ASN A 262 17.40 -21.45 10.12
N GLY A 263 16.26 -20.89 9.70
CA GLY A 263 15.69 -21.14 8.39
C GLY A 263 16.37 -20.32 7.31
N THR A 264 16.08 -20.71 6.06
CA THR A 264 16.52 -20.09 4.82
C THR A 264 15.34 -20.02 3.87
N VAL A 265 15.52 -19.41 2.69
CA VAL A 265 14.50 -19.47 1.63
C VAL A 265 14.15 -20.92 1.27
N GLY A 266 15.14 -21.81 1.20
CA GLY A 266 14.92 -23.23 0.89
C GLY A 266 14.15 -23.99 1.98
N SER A 267 14.40 -23.70 3.26
CA SER A 267 13.64 -24.35 4.33
C SER A 267 12.18 -23.87 4.39
N VAL A 268 11.93 -22.60 4.04
CA VAL A 268 10.57 -22.09 3.89
C VAL A 268 9.84 -22.78 2.73
N VAL A 269 10.51 -22.99 1.59
CA VAL A 269 9.96 -23.80 0.48
C VAL A 269 9.58 -25.20 0.99
N ALA A 270 10.47 -25.88 1.71
CA ALA A 270 10.19 -27.20 2.28
C ALA A 270 8.99 -27.20 3.24
N THR A 271 8.89 -26.23 4.16
CA THR A 271 7.74 -26.09 5.06
C THR A 271 6.43 -25.91 4.28
N ILE A 272 6.41 -25.07 3.25
CA ILE A 272 5.18 -24.79 2.48
C ILE A 272 4.75 -25.98 1.63
N VAL A 273 5.70 -26.67 0.99
CA VAL A 273 5.42 -27.91 0.25
C VAL A 273 4.90 -28.99 1.20
N GLY A 274 5.52 -29.15 2.37
CA GLY A 274 5.06 -30.07 3.41
C GLY A 274 3.62 -29.80 3.84
N LYS A 275 3.30 -28.54 4.17
CA LYS A 275 1.93 -28.12 4.53
C LYS A 275 0.94 -28.33 3.39
N ALA A 276 1.31 -28.00 2.14
CA ALA A 276 0.44 -28.21 0.99
C ALA A 276 0.13 -29.70 0.73
N ILE A 277 1.07 -30.60 1.04
CA ILE A 277 0.84 -32.06 0.99
C ILE A 277 -0.09 -32.50 2.14
N GLU A 278 0.18 -32.05 3.37
CA GLU A 278 -0.63 -32.36 4.56
C GLU A 278 -2.09 -31.93 4.38
N ASP A 279 -2.30 -30.72 3.88
CA ASP A 279 -3.61 -30.12 3.62
C ASP A 279 -4.24 -30.61 2.30
N LYS A 280 -3.59 -31.55 1.61
CA LYS A 280 -4.04 -32.17 0.34
C LYS A 280 -4.31 -31.14 -0.77
N VAL A 281 -3.59 -30.02 -0.76
CA VAL A 281 -3.61 -29.01 -1.82
C VAL A 281 -2.86 -29.52 -3.05
N ILE A 282 -1.79 -30.28 -2.83
CA ILE A 282 -0.99 -30.92 -3.89
C ILE A 282 -0.85 -32.42 -3.64
N LYS A 283 -0.62 -33.17 -4.72
CA LYS A 283 -0.38 -34.62 -4.68
C LYS A 283 0.69 -35.01 -5.70
N VAL A 284 1.36 -36.13 -5.48
CA VAL A 284 2.31 -36.68 -6.45
C VAL A 284 1.54 -37.14 -7.69
N GLU A 285 1.92 -36.66 -8.86
CA GLU A 285 1.40 -37.13 -10.15
C GLU A 285 2.18 -38.34 -10.62
N LYS A 286 3.52 -38.24 -10.61
CA LYS A 286 4.43 -39.30 -11.04
C LYS A 286 5.78 -39.18 -10.38
N THR A 287 6.52 -40.29 -10.34
CA THR A 287 7.91 -40.34 -9.90
C THR A 287 8.80 -40.62 -11.10
N LEU A 288 9.83 -39.81 -11.30
CA LEU A 288 10.80 -39.94 -12.39
C LEU A 288 11.87 -41.01 -12.04
N PRO A 289 12.67 -41.48 -13.01
CA PRO A 289 13.69 -42.53 -12.77
C PRO A 289 14.72 -42.18 -11.68
N SER A 290 14.99 -40.90 -11.44
CA SER A 290 15.88 -40.44 -10.38
C SER A 290 15.28 -40.55 -8.96
N GLY A 291 13.99 -40.88 -8.84
CA GLY A 291 13.23 -40.80 -7.60
C GLY A 291 12.57 -39.42 -7.37
N TYR A 292 12.80 -38.46 -8.27
CA TYR A 292 12.17 -37.13 -8.18
C TYR A 292 10.65 -37.23 -8.35
N LYS A 293 9.91 -36.57 -7.46
CA LYS A 293 8.43 -36.56 -7.47
C LYS A 293 7.93 -35.30 -8.18
N VAL A 294 7.21 -35.50 -9.27
CA VAL A 294 6.45 -34.44 -9.94
C VAL A 294 5.10 -34.33 -9.25
N TYR A 295 4.74 -33.13 -8.80
CA TYR A 295 3.47 -32.86 -8.12
C TYR A 295 2.46 -32.23 -9.08
N THR A 296 1.18 -32.40 -8.75
CA THR A 296 0.03 -31.80 -9.43
C THR A 296 -0.98 -31.28 -8.40
N THR A 297 -1.93 -30.45 -8.84
CA THR A 297 -3.02 -29.93 -8.02
C THR A 297 -4.32 -29.87 -8.81
N ASP A 298 -5.43 -30.19 -8.15
CA ASP A 298 -6.78 -29.97 -8.69
C ASP A 298 -7.37 -28.61 -8.22
N ASP A 299 -6.67 -27.90 -7.32
CA ASP A 299 -7.07 -26.60 -6.78
C ASP A 299 -5.96 -25.55 -7.00
N ILE A 300 -5.87 -25.12 -8.27
CA ILE A 300 -4.87 -24.14 -8.73
C ILE A 300 -4.88 -22.83 -7.90
N PRO A 301 -6.04 -22.19 -7.62
CA PRO A 301 -6.10 -21.03 -6.73
C PRO A 301 -5.50 -21.26 -5.35
N LYS A 302 -5.79 -22.41 -4.72
CA LYS A 302 -5.31 -22.70 -3.37
C LYS A 302 -3.81 -23.03 -3.36
N TRP A 303 -3.31 -23.74 -4.38
CA TRP A 303 -1.86 -23.92 -4.54
C TRP A 303 -1.13 -22.58 -4.66
N ASN A 304 -1.59 -21.70 -5.56
CA ASN A 304 -0.99 -20.37 -5.72
C ASN A 304 -1.03 -19.57 -4.42
N ALA A 305 -2.12 -19.66 -3.64
CA ALA A 305 -2.24 -18.98 -2.36
C ALA A 305 -1.24 -19.49 -1.31
N TYR A 306 -0.98 -20.81 -1.26
CA TYR A 306 0.04 -21.40 -0.38
C TYR A 306 1.43 -20.95 -0.81
N ALA A 307 1.72 -21.00 -2.11
CA ALA A 307 2.98 -20.51 -2.66
C ALA A 307 3.17 -19.01 -2.36
N ALA A 308 2.12 -18.19 -2.48
CA ALA A 308 2.14 -16.75 -2.22
C ALA A 308 2.36 -16.43 -0.72
N ALA A 309 1.73 -17.18 0.18
CA ALA A 309 2.02 -17.09 1.62
C ALA A 309 3.47 -17.48 1.93
N GLY A 310 3.98 -18.50 1.24
CA GLY A 310 5.37 -18.93 1.38
C GLY A 310 6.39 -17.90 0.91
N VAL A 311 6.18 -17.21 -0.21
CA VAL A 311 7.11 -16.16 -0.67
C VAL A 311 7.15 -14.95 0.29
N MET A 312 6.00 -14.63 0.90
CA MET A 312 5.93 -13.62 1.96
C MET A 312 6.72 -14.07 3.20
N ALA A 313 6.53 -15.32 3.63
CA ALA A 313 7.27 -15.88 4.75
C ALA A 313 8.78 -15.94 4.47
N ALA A 314 9.19 -16.35 3.27
CA ALA A 314 10.59 -16.39 2.85
C ALA A 314 11.22 -14.99 2.85
N THR A 315 10.45 -13.98 2.44
CA THR A 315 10.85 -12.57 2.50
C THR A 315 11.08 -12.13 3.94
N MET A 316 10.14 -12.41 4.84
CA MET A 316 10.29 -12.06 6.27
C MET A 316 11.47 -12.79 6.93
N VAL A 317 11.70 -14.07 6.60
CA VAL A 317 12.84 -14.84 7.11
C VAL A 317 14.16 -14.30 6.58
N ASN A 318 14.31 -14.15 5.26
CA ASN A 318 15.60 -13.80 4.66
C ASN A 318 15.97 -12.32 4.85
N CYS A 319 15.04 -11.40 4.58
CA CYS A 319 15.27 -9.97 4.81
C CYS A 319 15.33 -9.65 6.32
N GLY A 320 14.59 -10.39 7.15
CA GLY A 320 14.66 -10.30 8.60
C GLY A 320 16.00 -10.79 9.16
N ALA A 321 16.59 -11.85 8.61
CA ALA A 321 17.93 -12.30 8.99
C ALA A 321 19.00 -11.26 8.64
N LEU A 322 18.89 -10.62 7.47
CA LEU A 322 19.80 -9.54 7.04
C LEU A 322 19.55 -8.22 7.80
N ARG A 323 18.31 -7.98 8.26
CA ARG A 323 17.82 -6.67 8.68
C ARG A 323 17.99 -5.58 7.60
N GLY A 324 17.84 -5.99 6.34
CA GLY A 324 18.02 -5.13 5.17
C GLY A 324 17.04 -5.48 4.04
N ALA A 325 16.48 -4.45 3.40
CA ALA A 325 15.46 -4.60 2.35
C ALA A 325 16.05 -5.05 1.01
N GLN A 326 17.32 -4.80 0.73
CA GLN A 326 17.95 -5.04 -0.57
C GLN A 326 17.87 -6.51 -1.06
N ALA A 327 17.77 -7.47 -0.14
CA ALA A 327 17.67 -8.89 -0.48
C ALA A 327 16.28 -9.31 -1.01
N VAL A 328 15.26 -8.44 -0.96
CA VAL A 328 13.89 -8.83 -1.28
C VAL A 328 13.72 -9.24 -2.74
N SER A 329 14.36 -8.55 -3.68
CA SER A 329 14.25 -8.90 -5.10
C SER A 329 14.84 -10.29 -5.38
N SER A 330 16.00 -10.60 -4.77
CA SER A 330 16.63 -11.93 -4.85
C SER A 330 15.77 -13.00 -4.16
N THR A 331 15.17 -12.67 -3.01
CA THR A 331 14.31 -13.60 -2.27
C THR A 331 13.05 -13.97 -3.07
N LEU A 332 12.38 -12.99 -3.67
CA LEU A 332 11.23 -13.22 -4.54
C LEU A 332 11.60 -14.10 -5.74
N LEU A 333 12.78 -13.87 -6.34
CA LEU A 333 13.26 -14.62 -7.49
C LEU A 333 13.52 -16.08 -7.11
N TYR A 334 14.43 -16.31 -6.16
CA TYR A 334 14.92 -17.65 -5.87
C TYR A 334 13.95 -18.48 -5.03
N TYR A 335 13.02 -17.87 -4.29
CA TYR A 335 11.93 -18.64 -3.69
C TYR A 335 11.12 -19.37 -4.77
N ASN A 336 10.73 -18.66 -5.82
CA ASN A 336 9.94 -19.25 -6.91
C ASN A 336 10.78 -20.26 -7.72
N ASP A 337 12.04 -19.91 -8.02
CA ASP A 337 12.96 -20.78 -8.74
C ASP A 337 13.19 -22.13 -8.03
N LEU A 338 13.34 -22.09 -6.69
CA LEU A 338 13.46 -23.27 -5.84
C LEU A 338 12.14 -24.04 -5.73
N LEU A 339 11.00 -23.34 -5.55
CA LEU A 339 9.69 -23.97 -5.44
C LEU A 339 9.34 -24.79 -6.70
N GLU A 340 9.60 -24.22 -7.88
CA GLU A 340 9.38 -24.89 -9.16
C GLU A 340 10.29 -26.11 -9.32
N ARG A 341 11.56 -26.03 -8.91
CA ARG A 341 12.49 -27.18 -8.94
C ARG A 341 12.18 -28.24 -7.90
N GLU A 342 11.62 -27.87 -6.75
CA GLU A 342 11.28 -28.81 -5.68
C GLU A 342 10.04 -29.64 -6.04
N THR A 343 9.11 -29.08 -6.83
CA THR A 343 7.78 -29.67 -7.01
C THR A 343 7.36 -29.93 -8.45
N ALA A 344 7.99 -29.27 -9.43
CA ALA A 344 7.53 -29.15 -10.82
C ALA A 344 6.15 -28.49 -10.99
N LEU A 345 5.60 -27.88 -9.93
CA LEU A 345 4.42 -27.03 -10.00
C LEU A 345 4.81 -25.59 -10.35
N PRO A 346 3.91 -24.81 -10.97
CA PRO A 346 4.18 -23.41 -11.27
C PRO A 346 4.39 -22.60 -9.99
N GLY A 347 5.34 -21.67 -10.03
CA GLY A 347 5.58 -20.70 -8.97
C GLY A 347 4.46 -19.67 -8.83
N VAL A 348 4.64 -18.74 -7.89
CA VAL A 348 3.66 -17.71 -7.56
C VAL A 348 3.35 -16.85 -8.78
N ASP A 349 2.06 -16.68 -9.01
CA ASP A 349 1.55 -15.95 -10.15
C ASP A 349 1.99 -16.51 -11.51
N PHE A 350 2.10 -17.84 -11.59
CA PHE A 350 2.54 -18.58 -12.78
C PHE A 350 3.85 -18.02 -13.35
N GLY A 351 4.82 -17.76 -12.46
CA GLY A 351 6.13 -17.20 -12.80
C GLY A 351 6.18 -15.68 -12.88
N LYS A 352 5.05 -14.96 -12.80
CA LYS A 352 5.05 -13.48 -12.85
C LYS A 352 5.74 -12.84 -11.64
N VAL A 353 5.70 -13.46 -10.46
CA VAL A 353 6.51 -12.98 -9.31
C VAL A 353 7.99 -13.14 -9.59
N GLN A 354 8.42 -14.30 -10.11
CA GLN A 354 9.81 -14.54 -10.49
C GLN A 354 10.28 -13.56 -11.58
N GLY A 355 9.49 -13.35 -12.63
CA GLY A 355 9.80 -12.38 -13.70
C GLY A 355 9.88 -10.94 -13.18
N THR A 356 8.94 -10.54 -12.33
CA THR A 356 8.99 -9.24 -11.64
C THR A 356 10.27 -9.10 -10.83
N ALA A 357 10.66 -10.16 -10.12
CA ALA A 357 11.84 -10.18 -9.27
C ALA A 357 13.16 -10.13 -10.04
N VAL A 358 13.21 -10.68 -11.26
CA VAL A 358 14.35 -10.54 -12.18
C VAL A 358 14.57 -9.08 -12.55
N GLY A 359 13.53 -8.42 -13.08
CA GLY A 359 13.61 -7.00 -13.44
C GLY A 359 13.90 -6.12 -12.22
N PHE A 360 13.23 -6.38 -11.11
CA PHE A 360 13.44 -5.65 -9.87
C PHE A 360 14.87 -5.82 -9.33
N SER A 361 15.45 -7.01 -9.38
CA SER A 361 16.85 -7.22 -8.99
C SER A 361 17.80 -6.40 -9.87
N PHE A 362 17.59 -6.42 -11.18
CA PHE A 362 18.38 -5.62 -12.11
C PHE A 362 18.27 -4.11 -11.83
N PHE A 363 17.05 -3.56 -11.72
CA PHE A 363 16.82 -2.12 -11.52
C PHE A 363 17.04 -1.64 -10.07
N SER A 364 17.38 -2.52 -9.14
CA SER A 364 17.85 -2.13 -7.80
C SER A 364 19.38 -2.26 -7.63
N HIS A 365 20.08 -2.79 -8.65
CA HIS A 365 21.51 -3.06 -8.60
C HIS A 365 22.25 -2.63 -9.89
N SER A 366 21.66 -1.76 -10.70
CA SER A 366 22.26 -1.30 -11.96
C SER A 366 22.14 0.21 -12.15
N ILE A 367 22.74 0.70 -13.22
CA ILE A 367 22.84 2.12 -13.56
C ILE A 367 21.66 2.64 -14.41
N TYR A 368 20.74 1.76 -14.84
CA TYR A 368 19.78 2.07 -15.90
C TYR A 368 18.48 2.72 -15.41
N GLY A 369 18.28 2.80 -14.08
CA GLY A 369 17.07 3.32 -13.47
C GLY A 369 16.68 2.52 -12.23
N GLY A 370 15.46 2.75 -11.75
CA GLY A 370 14.98 2.16 -10.49
C GLY A 370 15.64 2.82 -9.27
N GLY A 371 15.98 2.01 -8.26
CA GLY A 371 16.54 2.51 -7.00
C GLY A 371 16.39 1.52 -5.85
N GLY A 372 16.36 2.04 -4.62
CA GLY A 372 16.12 1.21 -3.43
C GLY A 372 14.72 0.58 -3.41
N PRO A 373 14.51 -0.57 -2.76
CA PRO A 373 13.22 -1.28 -2.73
C PRO A 373 12.01 -0.41 -2.36
N GLY A 374 12.20 0.55 -1.46
CA GLY A 374 11.14 1.36 -0.89
C GLY A 374 10.40 2.31 -1.85
N ILE A 375 11.00 2.63 -3.01
CA ILE A 375 10.38 3.52 -4.00
C ILE A 375 9.51 2.79 -5.03
N PHE A 376 9.56 1.45 -5.08
CA PHE A 376 8.77 0.66 -6.01
C PHE A 376 7.31 0.53 -5.55
N ASN A 377 6.43 0.35 -6.53
CA ASN A 377 4.99 0.15 -6.38
C ASN A 377 4.43 -0.69 -7.54
N GLY A 378 3.14 -1.06 -7.50
CA GLY A 378 2.52 -1.87 -8.54
C GLY A 378 2.17 -1.13 -9.83
N ASN A 379 2.34 0.20 -9.86
CA ASN A 379 2.25 1.02 -11.05
C ASN A 379 3.59 1.08 -11.80
N HIS A 380 4.71 1.08 -11.09
CA HIS A 380 6.06 1.22 -11.64
C HIS A 380 6.36 0.15 -12.70
N VAL A 381 6.91 0.57 -13.85
CA VAL A 381 7.14 -0.26 -15.03
C VAL A 381 7.88 -1.57 -14.76
N VAL A 382 8.76 -1.59 -13.76
CA VAL A 382 9.56 -2.77 -13.34
C VAL A 382 8.78 -3.76 -12.46
N THR A 383 7.85 -3.27 -11.64
CA THR A 383 7.22 -4.05 -10.57
C THR A 383 5.72 -4.30 -10.76
N ARG A 384 5.16 -3.84 -11.88
CA ARG A 384 3.74 -3.94 -12.21
C ARG A 384 3.26 -5.31 -12.69
N HIS A 385 4.18 -6.21 -13.07
CA HIS A 385 3.86 -7.43 -13.84
C HIS A 385 3.13 -8.49 -13.01
N SER A 386 3.58 -8.75 -11.78
CA SER A 386 2.83 -9.58 -10.85
C SER A 386 1.54 -8.88 -10.45
N LYS A 387 0.44 -9.65 -10.41
CA LYS A 387 -0.91 -9.15 -10.14
C LYS A 387 -1.21 -9.19 -8.64
N GLY A 388 -0.48 -8.37 -7.88
CA GLY A 388 -0.71 -8.16 -6.45
C GLY A 388 0.04 -9.09 -5.50
N PHE A 389 1.02 -9.86 -5.99
CA PHE A 389 1.73 -10.86 -5.17
C PHE A 389 3.20 -10.53 -4.88
N ALA A 390 3.78 -9.51 -5.53
CA ALA A 390 5.19 -9.14 -5.37
C ALA A 390 5.38 -7.95 -4.40
N VAL A 391 4.70 -6.83 -4.66
CA VAL A 391 4.86 -5.56 -3.92
C VAL A 391 4.55 -5.68 -2.41
N PRO A 392 3.59 -6.51 -1.94
CA PRO A 392 3.37 -6.70 -0.51
C PRO A 392 4.61 -7.25 0.21
N CYS A 393 5.38 -8.14 -0.42
CA CYS A 393 6.63 -8.65 0.13
C CYS A 393 7.69 -7.55 0.25
N VAL A 394 7.75 -6.64 -0.72
CA VAL A 394 8.64 -5.47 -0.68
C VAL A 394 8.30 -4.58 0.51
N SER A 395 7.02 -4.42 0.83
CA SER A 395 6.55 -3.69 2.01
C SER A 395 6.95 -4.35 3.33
N ALA A 396 6.85 -5.68 3.42
CA ALA A 396 7.39 -6.41 4.57
C ALA A 396 8.91 -6.20 4.71
N ALA A 397 9.67 -6.33 3.63
CA ALA A 397 11.12 -6.19 3.66
C ALA A 397 11.58 -4.78 4.06
N CYS A 398 10.94 -3.74 3.52
CA CYS A 398 11.26 -2.35 3.87
C CYS A 398 10.91 -2.00 5.32
N ALA A 399 9.87 -2.63 5.89
CA ALA A 399 9.55 -2.50 7.31
C ALA A 399 10.61 -3.16 8.22
N LEU A 400 11.23 -4.25 7.77
CA LEU A 400 12.27 -5.00 8.51
C LEU A 400 13.67 -4.36 8.43
N ASP A 401 13.87 -3.44 7.48
CA ASP A 401 15.13 -2.73 7.26
C ASP A 401 15.54 -1.86 8.45
N ALA A 402 16.78 -2.06 8.92
CA ALA A 402 17.35 -1.36 10.07
C ALA A 402 18.05 -0.04 9.73
N GLY A 403 17.76 0.56 8.56
CA GLY A 403 18.36 1.82 8.12
C GLY A 403 19.53 1.63 7.16
N THR A 404 19.48 0.60 6.30
CA THR A 404 20.51 0.37 5.29
C THR A 404 20.23 1.11 3.98
N GLN A 405 19.00 1.61 3.80
CA GLN A 405 18.57 2.31 2.59
C GLN A 405 18.79 3.82 2.65
N MET A 406 19.34 4.39 1.57
CA MET A 406 19.39 5.84 1.38
C MET A 406 17.99 6.44 1.17
N PHE A 407 17.20 5.79 0.31
CA PHE A 407 15.79 6.13 0.08
C PHE A 407 14.89 5.40 1.09
N SER A 408 15.09 5.67 2.38
CA SER A 408 14.31 5.11 3.48
C SER A 408 12.87 5.65 3.53
N PRO A 409 11.97 5.02 4.31
CA PRO A 409 10.64 5.55 4.55
C PRO A 409 10.63 6.99 5.07
N GLU A 410 11.55 7.33 5.96
CA GLU A 410 11.67 8.67 6.54
C GLU A 410 12.13 9.71 5.50
N SER A 411 12.93 9.32 4.50
CA SER A 411 13.40 10.25 3.48
C SER A 411 12.40 10.46 2.35
N THR A 412 11.64 9.43 1.97
CA THR A 412 10.72 9.51 0.82
C THR A 412 9.26 9.72 1.19
N SER A 413 8.86 9.40 2.42
CA SER A 413 7.44 9.27 2.81
C SER A 413 7.06 10.02 4.07
N LYS A 414 7.90 10.91 4.60
CA LYS A 414 7.61 11.69 5.82
C LYS A 414 6.24 12.38 5.79
N ALA A 415 5.86 12.96 4.64
CA ALA A 415 4.57 13.63 4.49
C ALA A 415 3.35 12.69 4.65
N MET A 416 3.57 11.38 4.52
CA MET A 416 2.53 10.35 4.63
C MET A 416 2.32 9.88 6.07
N GLU A 417 3.16 10.27 7.02
CA GLU A 417 3.06 9.86 8.43
C GLU A 417 1.69 10.20 9.05
N VAL A 418 1.08 11.31 8.62
CA VAL A 418 -0.26 11.75 9.07
C VAL A 418 -1.36 10.71 8.81
N PHE A 419 -1.22 9.89 7.77
CA PHE A 419 -2.19 8.85 7.44
C PHE A 419 -2.09 7.65 8.40
N GLY A 420 -1.00 7.52 9.14
CA GLY A 420 -0.85 6.53 10.22
C GLY A 420 -1.76 6.76 11.43
N GLU A 421 -2.44 7.92 11.47
CA GLU A 421 -3.49 8.26 12.45
C GLU A 421 -4.87 7.74 12.05
N ILE A 422 -5.00 7.13 10.87
CA ILE A 422 -6.19 6.40 10.43
C ILE A 422 -6.05 4.95 10.92
N PRO A 423 -6.86 4.49 11.89
CA PRO A 423 -6.69 3.16 12.48
C PRO A 423 -6.75 2.02 11.47
N GLU A 424 -7.62 2.12 10.47
CA GLU A 424 -7.79 1.14 9.41
C GLU A 424 -6.57 1.03 8.50
N PHE A 425 -5.79 2.10 8.37
CA PHE A 425 -4.53 2.07 7.63
C PHE A 425 -3.38 1.53 8.47
N ASN A 426 -3.35 1.87 9.76
CA ASN A 426 -2.30 1.44 10.68
C ASN A 426 -2.39 -0.06 10.99
N GLN A 427 -3.61 -0.56 11.22
CA GLN A 427 -3.90 -1.94 11.64
C GLN A 427 -4.92 -2.62 10.70
N PRO A 428 -4.60 -2.75 9.39
CA PRO A 428 -5.51 -3.29 8.39
C PRO A 428 -5.97 -4.71 8.68
N LEU A 429 -5.11 -5.59 9.21
CA LEU A 429 -5.48 -6.99 9.51
C LEU A 429 -6.68 -7.05 10.48
N VAL A 430 -6.62 -6.26 11.56
CA VAL A 430 -7.69 -6.19 12.56
C VAL A 430 -8.94 -5.54 11.98
N ALA A 431 -8.78 -4.48 11.18
CA ALA A 431 -9.90 -3.80 10.54
C ALA A 431 -10.65 -4.72 9.56
N VAL A 432 -9.92 -5.43 8.69
CA VAL A 432 -10.50 -6.35 7.71
C VAL A 432 -11.19 -7.53 8.40
N ALA A 433 -10.60 -8.09 9.46
CA ALA A 433 -11.25 -9.16 10.22
C ALA A 433 -12.55 -8.72 10.89
N LYS A 434 -12.59 -7.51 11.47
CA LYS A 434 -13.83 -6.91 11.98
C LYS A 434 -14.87 -6.73 10.88
N GLY A 435 -14.45 -6.23 9.72
CA GLY A 435 -15.34 -6.08 8.56
C GLY A 435 -15.88 -7.41 8.06
N ALA A 436 -15.05 -8.45 8.03
CA ALA A 436 -15.46 -9.79 7.61
C ALA A 436 -16.48 -10.38 8.58
N LYS A 437 -16.27 -10.21 9.89
CA LYS A 437 -17.22 -10.63 10.94
C LYS A 437 -18.60 -9.99 10.77
N GLU A 438 -18.67 -8.73 10.34
CA GLU A 438 -19.94 -8.01 10.17
C GLU A 438 -20.83 -8.60 9.05
N ILE A 439 -20.20 -9.23 8.06
CA ILE A 439 -20.86 -9.68 6.84
C ILE A 439 -20.82 -11.20 6.64
N LYS A 440 -20.06 -11.96 7.44
CA LYS A 440 -19.86 -13.41 7.22
C LYS A 440 -21.16 -14.22 7.18
N ASP A 441 -22.19 -13.78 7.91
CA ASP A 441 -23.51 -14.43 7.96
C ASP A 441 -24.49 -13.88 6.92
N LYS A 442 -24.08 -12.87 6.13
CA LYS A 442 -24.90 -12.18 5.12
C LYS A 442 -24.52 -12.53 3.68
N ILE A 443 -23.45 -13.31 3.49
CA ILE A 443 -22.90 -13.72 2.17
C ILE A 443 -23.54 -15.03 1.71
#